data_AF-A0A8H5E207-F1
#
_entry.id   AF-A0A8H5E207-F1
#
_cell.length_a   1.000
_cell.length_b   1.000
_cell.length_c   1.000
_cell.angle_alpha   90.00
_cell.angle_beta   90.00
_cell.angle_gamma   90.00
#
_symmetry.space_group_name_H-M   'P 1'
#
loop_
_entity.id
_entity.type
_entity.pdbx_description
1 polymer ?
#
loop_
_entity_poly.entity_id
_entity_poly.type
_entity_poly.pdbx_seq_one_letter_code
_entity_poly.pdbx_strand_id
1 'polypeptide(L)'
;MHSITSGHDATLFQLQYLTDSLGLRRNYLEADDYTQGKNASNSIATHLTPDDLKNLAKPYSHTRVARCLVHLSAANIIEIKAALAHFKGLEDDNGPDSVSRDTFPLPTLSCKLFNVAQNVHWGTGFIVIRGLDPRDFSPLDNVLIYLGITSHIAEIRGCQDFDGRMIVHIKDIEQELPDASGRPSPYTNQAQPFHTDMCDILSMYVLDTAEEGGESFLSSGAMIYNELAATRPDIIHALADNKLIHEDFEGHGPGFCYSRRPLTGAPFSPHRPDVPAMTEEQAEAIDTVHFTAVKHQLIIKLKPGDIEVFNHMALFHARNGSKIGSRTLAPRHALLADDNLAWKTPEALLHNHNQIYGNSEARKIGRWDVQHNLEEIAAVDGIDVLFIGPFDLGNSIGYPILNGSVKPELKASINRILETSRKAGKKCGIYSASGEQAKGYIEAGFDMVHVGTDYMMLQQATRAEMGTAQGKDLAKRVGY
;
A
#
# COMPACT_ATOMS: atom_id res chain seq x y z
N MET A 1 34.30 -34.41 3.93
CA MET A 1 33.64 -35.58 3.32
C MET A 1 32.85 -36.30 4.41
N HIS A 2 31.60 -35.92 4.62
CA HIS A 2 30.52 -36.81 5.02
C HIS A 2 29.24 -36.20 4.48
N SER A 3 28.58 -37.00 3.64
CA SER A 3 27.31 -36.75 2.99
C SER A 3 26.19 -36.83 4.03
N ILE A 4 25.30 -35.83 4.06
CA ILE A 4 23.96 -35.99 4.64
C ILE A 4 22.98 -35.70 3.50
N THR A 5 22.57 -36.78 2.85
CA THR A 5 21.41 -36.88 1.97
C THR A 5 20.26 -37.46 2.79
N SER A 6 19.16 -36.71 2.95
CA SER A 6 17.76 -37.20 3.00
C SER A 6 16.88 -36.12 3.64
N GLY A 7 15.82 -35.73 2.95
CA GLY A 7 15.00 -34.57 3.27
C GLY A 7 14.37 -34.58 4.65
N HIS A 8 14.60 -33.49 5.39
CA HIS A 8 13.79 -33.05 6.54
C HIS A 8 13.93 -31.54 6.86
N ASP A 9 14.61 -30.72 6.03
CA ASP A 9 14.96 -29.32 6.36
C ASP A 9 14.18 -28.27 5.55
N ALA A 10 12.88 -28.10 5.80
CA ALA A 10 12.09 -27.03 5.16
C ALA A 10 11.72 -25.89 6.12
N THR A 11 12.10 -25.97 7.39
CA THR A 11 11.28 -25.37 8.45
C THR A 11 11.91 -24.11 9.10
N LEU A 12 13.00 -23.60 8.52
CA LEU A 12 13.71 -22.37 8.94
C LEU A 12 14.08 -21.47 7.77
N PHE A 13 13.31 -21.47 6.70
CA PHE A 13 13.77 -20.87 5.45
C PHE A 13 14.03 -19.36 5.56
N GLN A 14 13.23 -18.54 6.25
CA GLN A 14 13.51 -17.09 6.32
C GLN A 14 14.82 -16.77 7.05
N LEU A 15 15.15 -17.54 8.08
CA LEU A 15 16.26 -17.26 8.97
C LEU A 15 17.56 -17.98 8.52
N GLN A 16 17.43 -19.19 7.95
CA GLN A 16 18.50 -19.99 7.37
C GLN A 16 18.85 -19.59 5.92
N TYR A 17 17.87 -19.22 5.07
CA TYR A 17 18.14 -18.76 3.69
C TYR A 17 19.01 -17.49 3.66
N LEU A 18 18.90 -16.64 4.69
CA LEU A 18 19.76 -15.47 4.89
C LEU A 18 21.24 -15.86 5.11
N THR A 19 21.53 -17.06 5.61
CA THR A 19 22.90 -17.56 5.83
C THR A 19 23.43 -18.38 4.65
N ASP A 20 22.60 -19.24 4.05
CA ASP A 20 23.02 -20.17 2.98
C ASP A 20 23.10 -19.52 1.58
N SER A 21 22.22 -18.58 1.27
CA SER A 21 22.18 -17.93 -0.07
C SER A 21 23.22 -16.82 -0.23
N LEU A 22 23.73 -16.29 0.87
CA LEU A 22 24.52 -15.05 0.86
C LEU A 22 25.96 -15.21 1.37
N GLY A 23 26.38 -16.38 1.85
CA GLY A 23 27.73 -16.55 2.42
C GLY A 23 28.04 -15.53 3.52
N LEU A 24 27.02 -15.00 4.18
CA LEU A 24 27.09 -13.87 5.12
C LEU A 24 27.59 -14.33 6.48
N ARG A 25 28.87 -14.71 6.54
CA ARG A 25 29.61 -14.64 7.79
C ARG A 25 29.88 -13.15 8.10
N ARG A 26 29.38 -12.69 9.27
CA ARG A 26 29.94 -11.62 10.11
C ARG A 26 29.64 -10.13 9.85
N ASN A 27 28.70 -9.71 9.00
CA ASN A 27 28.51 -8.27 8.77
C ASN A 27 27.09 -7.74 9.01
N TYR A 28 26.59 -7.81 10.26
CA TYR A 28 25.54 -6.90 10.73
C TYR A 28 25.90 -6.34 12.11
N LEU A 29 25.60 -5.06 12.30
CA LEU A 29 26.20 -4.17 13.29
C LEU A 29 25.66 -4.37 14.70
N GLU A 30 26.56 -4.27 15.68
CA GLU A 30 26.24 -3.86 17.04
C GLU A 30 25.83 -2.37 17.04
N ALA A 31 24.75 -2.05 17.75
CA ALA A 31 24.18 -0.72 17.83
C ALA A 31 24.65 -0.01 19.11
N ASP A 32 25.79 0.68 19.02
CA ASP A 32 26.17 1.69 20.02
C ASP A 32 26.05 3.11 19.42
N ASP A 33 25.06 3.81 19.96
CA ASP A 33 24.81 5.26 20.11
C ASP A 33 24.70 6.24 18.92
N TYR A 34 23.59 7.00 19.03
CA TYR A 34 23.32 8.27 18.35
C TYR A 34 24.13 9.43 18.97
N THR A 35 24.58 10.34 18.10
CA THR A 35 25.25 11.65 18.29
C THR A 35 26.74 11.71 18.69
N GLN A 36 27.60 12.19 17.76
CA GLN A 36 28.36 13.46 17.82
C GLN A 36 29.39 13.63 16.65
N GLY A 37 29.45 14.83 16.05
CA GLY A 37 30.71 15.56 15.76
C GLY A 37 31.58 15.31 14.49
N LYS A 38 31.42 16.21 13.50
CA LYS A 38 32.42 16.88 12.61
C LYS A 38 33.34 16.13 11.60
N ASN A 39 33.17 16.56 10.33
CA ASN A 39 34.11 16.84 9.21
C ASN A 39 35.19 15.82 8.76
N ALA A 40 35.16 15.44 7.46
CA ALA A 40 36.30 15.64 6.53
C ALA A 40 35.96 15.33 5.04
N SER A 41 36.38 16.29 4.20
CA SER A 41 36.71 16.38 2.76
C SER A 41 36.53 15.25 1.73
N ASN A 42 36.09 15.74 0.54
CA ASN A 42 35.99 15.18 -0.81
C ASN A 42 37.23 14.45 -1.39
N SER A 43 36.99 13.43 -2.22
CA SER A 43 37.46 13.38 -3.62
C SER A 43 36.72 12.31 -4.42
N ILE A 44 36.26 12.66 -5.63
CA ILE A 44 35.55 11.78 -6.57
C ILE A 44 36.59 11.12 -7.48
N ALA A 45 36.56 9.79 -7.60
CA ALA A 45 37.28 9.04 -8.63
C ALA A 45 36.28 8.43 -9.62
N THR A 46 36.44 8.82 -10.87
CA THR A 46 35.67 8.37 -12.04
C THR A 46 36.19 7.01 -12.51
N HIS A 47 35.32 5.99 -12.41
CA HIS A 47 35.45 4.58 -12.83
C HIS A 47 36.11 3.61 -11.84
N LEU A 48 35.33 2.59 -11.44
CA LEU A 48 35.74 1.45 -10.62
C LEU A 48 35.65 0.17 -11.45
N THR A 49 36.64 -0.71 -11.30
CA THR A 49 36.72 -2.01 -11.97
C THR A 49 36.17 -3.14 -11.09
N PRO A 50 35.85 -4.33 -11.63
CA PRO A 50 35.29 -5.45 -10.86
C PRO A 50 36.14 -5.92 -9.67
N ASP A 51 37.45 -5.68 -9.67
CA ASP A 51 38.33 -6.02 -8.55
C ASP A 51 38.34 -4.94 -7.45
N ASP A 52 37.95 -3.71 -7.75
CA ASP A 52 37.75 -2.65 -6.74
C ASP A 52 36.53 -2.95 -5.85
N LEU A 53 35.54 -3.69 -6.38
CA LEU A 53 34.35 -4.13 -5.64
C LEU A 53 34.66 -5.18 -4.56
N LYS A 54 35.76 -5.95 -4.71
CA LYS A 54 36.13 -7.01 -3.76
C LYS A 54 36.91 -6.50 -2.53
N ASN A 55 37.53 -5.33 -2.62
CA ASN A 55 38.38 -4.78 -1.55
C ASN A 55 37.69 -3.77 -0.60
N LEU A 56 36.38 -3.56 -0.76
CA LEU A 56 35.59 -2.65 0.11
C LEU A 56 35.24 -3.23 1.51
N ALA A 57 35.77 -4.40 1.87
CA ALA A 57 35.59 -5.01 3.18
C ALA A 57 36.62 -4.48 4.22
N LYS A 58 36.41 -3.26 4.74
CA LYS A 58 36.99 -2.79 6.01
C LYS A 58 35.90 -2.16 6.90
N PRO A 59 36.06 -2.10 8.24
CA PRO A 59 34.97 -1.74 9.15
C PRO A 59 34.66 -0.24 9.06
N TYR A 60 33.39 0.12 8.82
CA TYR A 60 32.93 1.48 8.48
C TYR A 60 32.18 2.16 9.64
N SER A 61 32.48 3.45 9.89
CA SER A 61 31.97 4.30 10.97
C SER A 61 30.62 5.01 10.69
N HIS A 62 30.07 5.63 11.75
CA HIS A 62 28.79 6.35 12.01
C HIS A 62 28.03 7.16 10.90
N THR A 63 28.15 6.84 9.61
CA THR A 63 27.46 7.52 8.48
C THR A 63 26.16 6.85 7.99
N ARG A 64 25.68 5.79 8.67
CA ARG A 64 24.73 4.83 8.06
C ARG A 64 23.25 5.22 8.01
N VAL A 65 22.74 6.18 8.79
CA VAL A 65 21.32 6.63 8.68
C VAL A 65 21.04 7.32 7.34
N ALA A 66 22.05 7.93 6.71
CA ALA A 66 21.91 8.60 5.42
C ALA A 66 21.67 7.65 4.22
N ARG A 67 21.80 6.32 4.41
CA ARG A 67 21.64 5.33 3.31
C ARG A 67 20.22 4.77 3.17
N CYS A 68 19.39 4.87 4.20
CA CYS A 68 18.00 4.38 4.17
C CYS A 68 16.98 5.50 3.86
N LEU A 69 17.45 6.67 3.42
CA LEU A 69 16.63 7.81 3.05
C LEU A 69 17.10 8.39 1.72
N VAL A 70 16.23 8.42 0.73
CA VAL A 70 16.47 9.03 -0.58
C VAL A 70 15.66 10.30 -0.69
N HIS A 71 16.34 11.43 -0.79
CA HIS A 71 15.69 12.71 -1.08
C HIS A 71 15.47 12.89 -2.58
N LEU A 72 14.23 13.21 -2.95
CA LEU A 72 13.86 13.71 -4.27
C LEU A 72 14.28 15.18 -4.36
N SER A 73 15.10 15.49 -5.36
CA SER A 73 15.45 16.88 -5.68
C SER A 73 14.31 17.59 -6.40
N ALA A 74 14.35 18.92 -6.47
CA ALA A 74 13.39 19.69 -7.28
C ALA A 74 13.33 19.21 -8.74
N ALA A 75 14.49 18.84 -9.31
CA ALA A 75 14.56 18.26 -10.66
C ALA A 75 13.81 16.92 -10.76
N ASN A 76 13.91 16.06 -9.73
CA ASN A 76 13.18 14.80 -9.68
C ASN A 76 11.66 15.03 -9.58
N ILE A 77 11.22 16.05 -8.82
CA ILE A 77 9.79 16.39 -8.73
C ILE A 77 9.25 16.93 -10.07
N ILE A 78 10.03 17.75 -10.78
CA ILE A 78 9.67 18.23 -12.13
C ILE A 78 9.54 17.05 -13.09
N GLU A 79 10.48 16.10 -13.04
CA GLU A 79 10.45 14.89 -13.86
C GLU A 79 9.22 14.02 -13.58
N ILE A 80 8.89 13.80 -12.30
CA ILE A 80 7.67 13.08 -11.89
C ILE A 80 6.41 13.77 -12.43
N LYS A 81 6.33 15.11 -12.33
CA LYS A 81 5.20 15.89 -12.88
C LYS A 81 5.12 15.77 -14.41
N ALA A 82 6.26 15.72 -15.11
CA ALA A 82 6.30 15.52 -16.55
C ALA A 82 5.87 14.11 -16.96
N ALA A 83 6.30 13.07 -16.22
CA ALA A 83 5.88 11.70 -16.44
C ALA A 83 4.37 11.50 -16.20
N LEU A 84 3.82 12.11 -15.15
CA LEU A 84 2.39 12.14 -14.91
C LEU A 84 1.61 12.81 -16.07
N ALA A 85 2.10 13.95 -16.54
CA ALA A 85 1.48 14.65 -17.67
C ALA A 85 1.56 13.82 -18.97
N HIS A 86 2.66 13.12 -19.19
CA HIS A 86 2.82 12.19 -20.31
C HIS A 86 1.81 11.04 -20.23
N PHE A 87 1.74 10.35 -19.09
CA PHE A 87 0.80 9.23 -18.87
C PHE A 87 -0.66 9.65 -19.14
N LYS A 88 -1.08 10.82 -18.63
CA LYS A 88 -2.44 11.35 -18.83
C LYS A 88 -2.71 11.83 -20.26
N GLY A 89 -1.68 11.98 -21.09
CA GLY A 89 -1.78 12.39 -22.49
C GLY A 89 -1.80 11.22 -23.48
N LEU A 90 -1.68 9.98 -23.01
CA LEU A 90 -1.78 8.78 -23.85
C LEU A 90 -3.23 8.61 -24.37
N GLU A 91 -3.39 8.10 -25.60
CA GLU A 91 -4.67 8.12 -26.33
C GLU A 91 -5.73 7.12 -25.83
N ASP A 92 -5.38 6.26 -24.87
CA ASP A 92 -6.28 5.26 -24.27
C ASP A 92 -6.80 5.70 -22.88
N ASP A 93 -7.93 5.11 -22.44
CA ASP A 93 -8.47 5.24 -21.08
C ASP A 93 -7.52 4.57 -20.06
N ASN A 94 -6.40 5.26 -19.79
CA ASN A 94 -5.29 4.75 -19.02
C ASN A 94 -5.56 4.91 -17.52
N GLY A 95 -6.21 3.89 -16.95
CA GLY A 95 -6.37 3.75 -15.51
C GLY A 95 -5.05 3.39 -14.80
N PRO A 96 -5.06 3.32 -13.45
CA PRO A 96 -3.90 2.92 -12.65
C PRO A 96 -3.22 1.61 -13.09
N ASP A 97 -3.99 0.68 -13.67
CA ASP A 97 -3.51 -0.62 -14.16
C ASP A 97 -2.57 -0.50 -15.38
N SER A 98 -2.66 0.60 -16.13
CA SER A 98 -1.79 0.87 -17.29
C SER A 98 -0.44 1.50 -16.89
N VAL A 99 -0.22 1.83 -15.62
CA VAL A 99 1.03 2.47 -15.16
C VAL A 99 2.17 1.45 -15.13
N SER A 100 3.16 1.66 -16.00
CA SER A 100 4.38 0.87 -16.13
C SER A 100 5.60 1.77 -16.29
N ARG A 101 6.80 1.18 -16.36
CA ARG A 101 8.03 1.94 -16.65
C ARG A 101 7.97 2.67 -17.99
N ASP A 102 7.27 2.09 -18.97
CA ASP A 102 7.15 2.61 -20.33
C ASP A 102 6.13 3.74 -20.43
N THR A 103 4.98 3.61 -19.76
CA THR A 103 3.91 4.61 -19.77
C THR A 103 4.13 5.74 -18.76
N PHE A 104 5.02 5.54 -17.76
CA PHE A 104 5.43 6.53 -16.79
C PHE A 104 6.97 6.69 -16.78
N PRO A 105 7.56 7.33 -17.81
CA PRO A 105 9.00 7.36 -18.00
C PRO A 105 9.70 8.31 -17.02
N LEU A 106 10.71 7.81 -16.32
CA LEU A 106 11.57 8.56 -15.39
C LEU A 106 13.05 8.49 -15.87
N PRO A 107 13.41 9.15 -16.97
CA PRO A 107 14.70 8.96 -17.65
C PRO A 107 15.94 9.26 -16.80
N THR A 108 15.87 10.15 -15.82
CA THR A 108 16.99 10.47 -14.91
C THR A 108 16.80 9.87 -13.52
N LEU A 109 15.57 9.83 -13.02
CA LEU A 109 15.26 9.31 -11.69
C LEU A 109 15.32 7.77 -11.65
N SER A 110 15.07 7.07 -12.76
CA SER A 110 15.13 5.60 -12.86
C SER A 110 16.45 5.00 -12.37
N CYS A 111 17.60 5.62 -12.69
CA CYS A 111 18.90 5.13 -12.20
C CYS A 111 19.00 5.16 -10.66
N LYS A 112 18.44 6.19 -10.03
CA LYS A 112 18.38 6.30 -8.56
C LYS A 112 17.40 5.28 -7.98
N LEU A 113 16.26 5.05 -8.64
CA LEU A 113 15.26 4.05 -8.23
C LEU A 113 15.76 2.61 -8.43
N PHE A 114 16.60 2.36 -9.42
CA PHE A 114 17.30 1.08 -9.57
C PHE A 114 18.25 0.81 -8.40
N ASN A 115 19.02 1.81 -7.95
CA ASN A 115 19.84 1.68 -6.74
C ASN A 115 18.99 1.42 -5.48
N VAL A 116 17.78 2.01 -5.42
CA VAL A 116 16.80 1.70 -4.38
C VAL A 116 16.40 0.22 -4.45
N ALA A 117 16.02 -0.28 -5.62
CA ALA A 117 15.65 -1.68 -5.81
C ALA A 117 16.77 -2.64 -5.38
N GLN A 118 18.02 -2.35 -5.76
CA GLN A 118 19.18 -3.14 -5.33
C GLN A 118 19.39 -3.09 -3.81
N ASN A 119 19.22 -1.93 -3.17
CA ASN A 119 19.36 -1.81 -1.72
C ASN A 119 18.26 -2.56 -0.95
N VAL A 120 17.04 -2.54 -1.46
CA VAL A 120 15.92 -3.29 -0.87
C VAL A 120 16.18 -4.79 -0.95
N HIS A 121 16.72 -5.31 -2.05
CA HIS A 121 16.98 -6.75 -2.19
C HIS A 121 18.29 -7.24 -1.56
N TRP A 122 19.37 -6.47 -1.64
CA TRP A 122 20.73 -6.93 -1.29
C TRP A 122 21.49 -6.00 -0.33
N GLY A 123 20.87 -4.87 0.04
CA GLY A 123 21.44 -3.89 0.96
C GLY A 123 20.77 -3.96 2.33
N THR A 124 20.25 -2.83 2.79
CA THR A 124 19.64 -2.72 4.13
C THR A 124 18.28 -3.37 4.26
N GLY A 125 17.67 -3.81 3.15
CA GLY A 125 16.32 -4.40 3.17
C GLY A 125 15.20 -3.36 3.18
N PHE A 126 15.47 -2.07 3.38
CA PHE A 126 14.46 -1.02 3.37
C PHE A 126 15.01 0.34 2.95
N ILE A 127 14.11 1.22 2.50
CA ILE A 127 14.39 2.62 2.21
C ILE A 127 13.14 3.49 2.36
N VAL A 128 13.34 4.77 2.65
CA VAL A 128 12.30 5.80 2.57
C VAL A 128 12.66 6.77 1.44
N ILE A 129 11.74 6.99 0.50
CA ILE A 129 11.85 8.02 -0.54
C ILE A 129 11.06 9.24 -0.06
N ARG A 130 11.72 10.40 0.04
CA ARG A 130 11.16 11.61 0.65
C ARG A 130 11.24 12.80 -0.29
N GLY A 131 10.18 13.59 -0.35
CA GLY A 131 10.17 14.90 -1.01
C GLY A 131 8.92 15.21 -1.83
N LEU A 132 7.96 14.29 -1.92
CA LEU A 132 6.64 14.60 -2.45
C LEU A 132 5.85 15.45 -1.45
N ASP A 133 4.92 16.26 -1.95
CA ASP A 133 3.86 16.86 -1.14
C ASP A 133 2.52 16.34 -1.67
N PRO A 134 1.81 15.45 -0.95
CA PRO A 134 0.56 14.88 -1.44
C PRO A 134 -0.51 15.92 -1.77
N ARG A 135 -0.42 17.12 -1.20
CA ARG A 135 -1.38 18.23 -1.39
C ARG A 135 -1.22 18.93 -2.75
N ASP A 136 -0.08 18.73 -3.41
CA ASP A 136 0.17 19.25 -4.77
C ASP A 136 -0.62 18.48 -5.85
N PHE A 137 -1.22 17.34 -5.48
CA PHE A 137 -1.76 16.37 -6.42
C PHE A 137 -3.20 15.99 -6.09
N SER A 138 -4.00 15.69 -7.11
CA SER A 138 -5.32 15.09 -6.90
C SER A 138 -5.18 13.68 -6.28
N PRO A 139 -6.25 13.10 -5.70
CA PRO A 139 -6.20 11.73 -5.20
C PRO A 139 -5.77 10.70 -6.25
N LEU A 140 -6.24 10.83 -7.49
CA LEU A 140 -5.84 9.97 -8.60
C LEU A 140 -4.38 10.22 -9.00
N ASP A 141 -3.94 11.47 -9.10
CA ASP A 141 -2.55 11.78 -9.45
C ASP A 141 -1.57 11.24 -8.40
N ASN A 142 -1.93 11.29 -7.11
CA ASN A 142 -1.17 10.66 -6.03
C ASN A 142 -1.01 9.14 -6.23
N VAL A 143 -2.07 8.45 -6.68
CA VAL A 143 -2.00 7.03 -7.04
C VAL A 143 -1.07 6.84 -8.22
N LEU A 144 -1.29 7.55 -9.34
CA LEU A 144 -0.49 7.41 -10.56
C LEU A 144 1.00 7.69 -10.33
N ILE A 145 1.34 8.71 -9.53
CA ILE A 145 2.73 9.03 -9.15
C ILE A 145 3.31 7.90 -8.30
N TYR A 146 2.59 7.43 -7.29
CA TYR A 146 3.04 6.34 -6.44
C TYR A 146 3.35 5.09 -7.27
N LEU A 147 2.40 4.71 -8.14
CA LEU A 147 2.53 3.59 -9.04
C LEU A 147 3.65 3.76 -10.07
N GLY A 148 3.83 4.97 -10.59
CA GLY A 148 4.90 5.30 -11.53
C GLY A 148 6.27 5.16 -10.88
N ILE A 149 6.46 5.69 -9.67
CA ILE A 149 7.72 5.56 -8.92
C ILE A 149 8.01 4.08 -8.59
N THR A 150 7.04 3.35 -8.06
CA THR A 150 7.27 1.95 -7.65
C THR A 150 7.48 1.02 -8.84
N SER A 151 6.91 1.30 -10.01
CA SER A 151 7.20 0.54 -11.25
C SER A 151 8.69 0.55 -11.63
N HIS A 152 9.45 1.59 -11.26
CA HIS A 152 10.91 1.62 -11.48
C HIS A 152 11.72 0.95 -10.36
N ILE A 153 11.06 0.44 -9.32
CA ILE A 153 11.67 -0.31 -8.20
C ILE A 153 11.34 -1.80 -8.31
N ALA A 154 10.07 -2.12 -8.50
CA ALA A 154 9.51 -3.46 -8.64
C ALA A 154 8.17 -3.34 -9.39
N GLU A 155 8.12 -3.88 -10.61
CA GLU A 155 7.03 -3.58 -11.55
C GLU A 155 5.79 -4.46 -11.35
N ILE A 156 5.94 -5.65 -10.78
CA ILE A 156 4.84 -6.59 -10.59
C ILE A 156 4.06 -6.17 -9.36
N ARG A 157 2.74 -6.06 -9.49
CA ARG A 157 1.82 -5.67 -8.43
C ARG A 157 1.04 -6.89 -7.96
N GLY A 158 0.98 -7.08 -6.64
CA GLY A 158 0.26 -8.17 -6.01
C GLY A 158 -1.20 -7.82 -5.73
N CYS A 159 -2.12 -8.77 -5.96
CA CYS A 159 -3.49 -8.70 -5.47
C CYS A 159 -3.52 -8.91 -3.95
N GLN A 160 -4.27 -8.07 -3.25
CA GLN A 160 -4.29 -8.04 -1.77
C GLN A 160 -5.61 -8.52 -1.17
N ASP A 161 -6.63 -8.72 -2.00
CA ASP A 161 -7.94 -9.25 -1.61
C ASP A 161 -8.59 -10.04 -2.76
N PHE A 162 -9.72 -10.68 -2.46
CA PHE A 162 -10.49 -11.47 -3.43
C PHE A 162 -11.08 -10.63 -4.56
N ASP A 163 -11.23 -9.31 -4.37
CA ASP A 163 -11.71 -8.37 -5.37
C ASP A 163 -10.58 -7.93 -6.34
N GLY A 164 -9.36 -8.44 -6.14
CA GLY A 164 -8.22 -8.17 -7.01
C GLY A 164 -7.57 -6.82 -6.79
N ARG A 165 -7.87 -6.11 -5.69
CA ARG A 165 -7.30 -4.79 -5.43
C ARG A 165 -5.80 -4.88 -5.24
N MET A 166 -5.07 -4.10 -6.03
CA MET A 166 -3.60 -4.02 -5.98
C MET A 166 -3.09 -2.89 -5.07
N ILE A 167 -3.97 -1.96 -4.69
CA ILE A 167 -3.71 -0.92 -3.70
C ILE A 167 -4.79 -0.98 -2.63
N VAL A 168 -4.38 -1.03 -1.37
CA VAL A 168 -5.27 -0.98 -0.21
C VAL A 168 -5.06 0.33 0.54
N HIS A 169 -6.14 0.88 1.09
CA HIS A 169 -6.09 2.06 1.95
C HIS A 169 -6.03 1.61 3.40
N ILE A 170 -4.98 2.01 4.13
CA ILE A 170 -4.84 1.71 5.55
C ILE A 170 -5.63 2.75 6.35
N LYS A 171 -6.83 2.40 6.82
CA LYS A 171 -7.73 3.32 7.51
C LYS A 171 -8.51 2.61 8.60
N ASP A 172 -8.87 3.32 9.66
CA ASP A 172 -9.87 2.78 10.57
C ASP A 172 -11.28 2.89 9.95
N ILE A 173 -12.07 1.83 10.06
CA ILE A 173 -13.45 1.75 9.56
C ILE A 173 -14.44 1.54 10.71
N GLU A 174 -14.25 2.29 11.80
CA GLU A 174 -15.00 2.17 13.07
C GLU A 174 -16.51 1.92 12.95
N GLN A 175 -17.16 2.42 11.90
CA GLN A 175 -18.61 2.38 11.72
C GLN A 175 -19.15 1.13 11.01
N GLU A 176 -18.32 0.31 10.35
CA GLU A 176 -18.81 -0.79 9.50
C GLU A 176 -18.79 -2.16 10.20
N LEU A 177 -18.04 -2.34 11.30
CA LEU A 177 -17.92 -3.63 12.00
C LEU A 177 -17.98 -3.46 13.53
N PRO A 178 -19.00 -4.02 14.21
CA PRO A 178 -19.21 -3.86 15.65
C PRO A 178 -18.37 -4.84 16.48
N ASP A 179 -17.05 -4.77 16.34
CA ASP A 179 -16.05 -5.14 17.36
C ASP A 179 -14.67 -4.71 16.83
N ALA A 180 -13.87 -4.01 17.65
CA ALA A 180 -12.50 -3.64 17.28
C ALA A 180 -11.51 -4.78 17.56
N SER A 181 -11.90 -5.75 18.40
CA SER A 181 -11.07 -6.89 18.80
C SER A 181 -11.06 -7.97 17.72
N GLY A 182 -10.31 -7.66 16.65
CA GLY A 182 -10.11 -8.57 15.55
C GLY A 182 -10.56 -8.03 14.20
N ARG A 183 -10.09 -6.83 13.85
CA ARG A 183 -10.18 -6.36 12.48
C ARG A 183 -8.94 -6.79 11.70
N PRO A 184 -9.02 -7.01 10.38
CA PRO A 184 -7.83 -7.14 9.56
C PRO A 184 -6.88 -5.97 9.79
N SER A 185 -5.57 -6.24 9.81
CA SER A 185 -4.48 -5.27 10.04
C SER A 185 -4.65 -3.90 9.34
N PRO A 186 -5.07 -3.81 8.05
CA PRO A 186 -5.22 -2.52 7.39
C PRO A 186 -6.40 -1.66 7.89
N TYR A 187 -7.33 -2.26 8.65
CA TYR A 187 -8.64 -1.68 8.98
C TYR A 187 -8.83 -1.36 10.47
N THR A 188 -7.72 -1.23 11.20
CA THR A 188 -7.71 -0.98 12.64
C THR A 188 -6.74 0.14 13.02
N ASN A 189 -7.07 0.85 14.08
CA ASN A 189 -6.20 1.84 14.73
C ASN A 189 -5.34 1.24 15.86
N GLN A 190 -5.50 -0.05 16.16
CA GLN A 190 -4.77 -0.75 17.22
C GLN A 190 -3.32 -1.03 16.82
N ALA A 191 -2.48 -1.25 17.84
CA ALA A 191 -1.11 -1.69 17.63
C ALA A 191 -1.07 -3.04 16.90
N GLN A 192 -0.15 -3.18 15.95
CA GLN A 192 0.14 -4.42 15.25
C GLN A 192 1.49 -4.94 15.72
N PRO A 193 1.55 -6.16 16.29
CA PRO A 193 2.82 -6.75 16.71
C PRO A 193 3.70 -7.06 15.50
N PHE A 194 4.99 -7.32 15.74
CA PHE A 194 5.91 -7.74 14.67
C PHE A 194 5.35 -8.95 13.92
N HIS A 195 5.25 -8.79 12.61
CA HIS A 195 4.79 -9.81 11.68
C HIS A 195 5.46 -9.65 10.32
N THR A 196 5.18 -10.63 9.48
CA THR A 196 5.49 -10.67 8.07
C THR A 196 4.18 -11.05 7.34
N ASP A 197 3.77 -10.28 6.34
CA ASP A 197 2.81 -10.60 5.29
C ASP A 197 3.31 -11.61 4.24
N MET A 198 2.41 -12.02 3.34
CA MET A 198 2.76 -12.93 2.25
C MET A 198 3.18 -12.13 1.00
N CYS A 199 4.34 -11.47 1.04
CA CYS A 199 4.82 -10.70 -0.11
C CYS A 199 6.36 -10.62 -0.20
N ASP A 200 6.87 -10.19 -1.37
CA ASP A 200 8.29 -9.98 -1.61
C ASP A 200 8.72 -8.58 -1.15
N ILE A 201 8.09 -7.55 -1.70
CA ILE A 201 8.27 -6.16 -1.30
C ILE A 201 6.95 -5.58 -0.84
N LEU A 202 7.00 -4.88 0.29
CA LEU A 202 5.90 -4.07 0.79
C LEU A 202 6.25 -2.60 0.60
N SER A 203 5.31 -1.83 0.06
CA SER A 203 5.48 -0.40 -0.16
C SER A 203 4.28 0.39 0.39
N MET A 204 4.58 1.50 1.05
CA MET A 204 3.60 2.39 1.68
C MET A 204 3.82 3.84 1.27
N TYR A 205 2.79 4.48 0.71
CA TYR A 205 2.79 5.92 0.43
C TYR A 205 1.96 6.68 1.46
N VAL A 206 2.62 7.58 2.20
CA VAL A 206 2.05 8.34 3.32
C VAL A 206 1.39 9.62 2.79
N LEU A 207 0.06 9.65 2.79
CA LEU A 207 -0.70 10.84 2.39
C LEU A 207 -0.84 11.85 3.54
N ASP A 208 -0.95 11.33 4.76
CA ASP A 208 -1.05 12.10 5.99
C ASP A 208 -0.54 11.24 7.18
N THR A 209 -0.37 11.85 8.34
CA THR A 209 0.08 11.16 9.56
C THR A 209 -1.00 11.18 10.64
N ALA A 210 -0.99 10.18 11.52
CA ALA A 210 -1.84 10.15 12.70
C ALA A 210 -1.57 11.38 13.61
N GLU A 211 -2.58 11.79 14.39
CA GLU A 211 -2.43 12.88 15.36
C GLU A 211 -1.50 12.46 16.50
N GLU A 212 -1.60 11.21 16.93
CA GLU A 212 -0.80 10.59 17.98
C GLU A 212 -0.50 9.13 17.61
N GLY A 213 0.73 8.66 17.89
CA GLY A 213 1.16 7.28 17.64
C GLY A 213 1.29 6.93 16.15
N GLY A 214 1.07 5.65 15.82
CA GLY A 214 1.15 5.15 14.44
C GLY A 214 2.56 5.01 13.87
N GLU A 215 3.59 5.00 14.71
CA GLU A 215 4.96 4.79 14.27
C GLU A 215 5.12 3.44 13.56
N SER A 216 5.84 3.44 12.44
CA SER A 216 6.28 2.23 11.73
C SER A 216 7.55 1.69 12.39
N PHE A 217 7.59 0.39 12.63
CA PHE A 217 8.76 -0.31 13.16
C PHE A 217 9.22 -1.39 12.19
N LEU A 218 10.53 -1.49 12.02
CA LEU A 218 11.17 -2.56 11.24
C LEU A 218 12.17 -3.31 12.10
N SER A 219 12.29 -4.61 11.93
CA SER A 219 13.30 -5.43 12.59
C SER A 219 13.88 -6.47 11.63
N SER A 220 15.19 -6.69 11.72
CA SER A 220 15.90 -7.58 10.78
C SER A 220 15.69 -9.05 11.13
N GLY A 221 15.17 -9.84 10.18
CA GLY A 221 15.04 -11.28 10.35
C GLY A 221 16.40 -11.96 10.59
N ALA A 222 17.45 -11.55 9.88
CA ALA A 222 18.80 -12.08 10.09
C ALA A 222 19.32 -11.81 11.50
N MET A 223 19.06 -10.61 12.05
CA MET A 223 19.51 -10.26 13.39
C MET A 223 18.77 -11.10 14.44
N ILE A 224 17.46 -11.26 14.27
CA ILE A 224 16.63 -12.13 15.13
C ILE A 224 17.16 -13.56 15.08
N TYR A 225 17.37 -14.13 13.89
CA TYR A 225 17.92 -15.47 13.76
C TYR A 225 19.25 -15.63 14.45
N ASN A 226 20.20 -14.74 14.19
CA ASN A 226 21.57 -14.87 14.69
C ASN A 226 21.59 -14.83 16.22
N GLU A 227 20.75 -13.99 16.83
CA GLU A 227 20.61 -13.97 18.28
C GLU A 227 19.99 -15.27 18.81
N LEU A 228 18.90 -15.75 18.19
CA LEU A 228 18.26 -17.00 18.60
C LEU A 228 19.20 -18.20 18.41
N ALA A 229 19.96 -18.25 17.32
CA ALA A 229 20.92 -19.32 17.05
C ALA A 229 22.05 -19.35 18.09
N ALA A 230 22.46 -18.18 18.58
CA ALA A 230 23.49 -18.07 19.60
C ALA A 230 22.98 -18.35 21.02
N THR A 231 21.72 -18.04 21.32
CA THR A 231 21.21 -17.98 22.71
C THR A 231 20.06 -18.94 23.03
N ARG A 232 19.24 -19.27 22.03
CA ARG A 232 18.02 -20.08 22.13
C ARG A 232 17.81 -20.98 20.88
N PRO A 233 18.75 -21.88 20.55
CA PRO A 233 18.61 -22.78 19.39
C PRO A 233 17.39 -23.70 19.49
N ASP A 234 16.92 -23.98 20.71
CA ASP A 234 15.67 -24.69 20.98
C ASP A 234 14.45 -23.99 20.35
N ILE A 235 14.38 -22.66 20.40
CA ILE A 235 13.30 -21.88 19.77
C ILE A 235 13.33 -22.02 18.24
N ILE A 236 14.54 -22.01 17.66
CA ILE A 236 14.74 -22.25 16.23
C ILE A 236 14.22 -23.64 15.85
N HIS A 237 14.51 -24.66 16.65
CA HIS A 237 14.00 -26.02 16.41
C HIS A 237 12.47 -26.13 16.58
N ALA A 238 11.89 -25.44 17.55
CA ALA A 238 10.43 -25.42 17.75
C ALA A 238 9.69 -24.76 16.58
N LEU A 239 10.22 -23.65 16.06
CA LEU A 239 9.70 -23.00 14.84
C LEU A 239 9.93 -23.85 13.59
N ALA A 240 10.96 -24.70 13.64
CA ALA A 240 11.31 -25.66 12.61
C ALA A 240 10.62 -27.04 12.75
N ASP A 241 9.60 -27.17 13.59
CA ASP A 241 8.78 -28.40 13.61
C ASP A 241 7.59 -28.25 12.66
N ASN A 242 7.38 -29.25 11.79
CA ASN A 242 6.22 -29.32 10.89
C ASN A 242 4.87 -29.46 11.62
N LYS A 243 4.89 -29.63 12.95
CA LYS A 243 3.72 -29.61 13.83
C LYS A 243 3.33 -28.20 14.29
N LEU A 244 4.09 -27.16 13.92
CA LEU A 244 3.67 -25.79 14.18
C LEU A 244 2.29 -25.57 13.54
N ILE A 245 1.35 -25.05 14.34
CA ILE A 245 -0.05 -24.89 13.92
C ILE A 245 -0.12 -23.84 12.82
N HIS A 246 -0.63 -24.25 11.66
CA HIS A 246 -0.90 -23.34 10.56
C HIS A 246 -2.20 -23.70 9.86
N GLU A 247 -3.07 -22.71 9.68
CA GLU A 247 -4.37 -22.90 9.03
C GLU A 247 -4.30 -22.88 7.49
N ASP A 248 -3.40 -22.05 6.94
CA ASP A 248 -3.41 -21.71 5.50
C ASP A 248 -2.42 -22.52 4.64
N PHE A 249 -1.65 -23.44 5.24
CA PHE A 249 -0.69 -24.27 4.51
C PHE A 249 -1.22 -25.68 4.44
N GLU A 250 -1.73 -26.08 3.26
CA GLU A 250 -2.08 -27.48 2.98
C GLU A 250 -0.84 -28.39 3.14
N GLY A 251 -0.62 -28.89 4.35
CA GLY A 251 0.16 -30.09 4.62
C GLY A 251 1.68 -29.99 4.73
N HIS A 252 2.31 -28.83 4.58
CA HIS A 252 3.77 -28.69 4.69
C HIS A 252 4.17 -27.48 5.53
N GLY A 253 4.89 -27.71 6.64
CA GLY A 253 5.31 -26.69 7.59
C GLY A 253 6.29 -25.65 6.99
N PRO A 254 6.76 -24.73 7.84
CA PRO A 254 6.31 -23.36 7.95
C PRO A 254 6.69 -22.53 6.71
N GLY A 255 5.71 -22.17 5.88
CA GLY A 255 5.96 -21.18 4.85
C GLY A 255 6.15 -19.81 5.50
N PHE A 256 7.40 -19.34 5.68
CA PHE A 256 7.91 -17.96 5.57
C PHE A 256 7.11 -16.74 6.13
N CYS A 257 5.97 -16.94 6.77
CA CYS A 257 5.01 -15.92 7.16
C CYS A 257 4.79 -16.02 8.67
N TYR A 258 5.63 -15.31 9.43
CA TYR A 258 5.43 -15.11 10.85
C TYR A 258 4.34 -14.05 11.08
N SER A 259 3.12 -14.48 11.34
CA SER A 259 2.05 -13.62 11.83
C SER A 259 1.30 -14.34 12.95
N ARG A 260 1.10 -13.67 14.08
CA ARG A 260 0.41 -14.29 15.22
C ARG A 260 -1.00 -14.73 14.88
N ARG A 261 -1.72 -13.96 14.05
CA ARG A 261 -3.14 -14.21 13.77
C ARG A 261 -3.38 -15.59 13.11
N PRO A 262 -2.70 -15.99 12.01
CA PRO A 262 -2.79 -17.35 11.46
C PRO A 262 -2.30 -18.46 12.39
N LEU A 263 -1.48 -18.14 13.40
CA LEU A 263 -0.92 -19.13 14.34
C LEU A 263 -1.85 -19.35 15.54
N THR A 264 -2.47 -18.28 16.06
CA THR A 264 -3.29 -18.33 17.28
C THR A 264 -4.79 -18.38 16.99
N GLY A 265 -5.21 -18.05 15.76
CA GLY A 265 -6.60 -17.78 15.41
C GLY A 265 -7.08 -16.43 15.98
N ALA A 266 -8.23 -15.97 15.51
CA ALA A 266 -8.91 -14.79 16.04
C ALA A 266 -10.44 -14.90 15.88
N PRO A 267 -11.27 -14.12 16.60
CA PRO A 267 -12.74 -14.24 16.52
C PRO A 267 -13.34 -14.18 15.10
N PHE A 268 -12.70 -13.44 14.20
CA PHE A 268 -13.08 -13.21 12.81
C PHE A 268 -12.34 -14.10 11.80
N SER A 269 -11.38 -14.88 12.27
CA SER A 269 -10.61 -15.87 11.53
C SER A 269 -10.27 -17.01 12.50
N PRO A 270 -11.29 -17.72 13.03
CA PRO A 270 -11.07 -18.73 14.03
C PRO A 270 -10.44 -19.95 13.39
N HIS A 271 -9.58 -20.62 14.16
CA HIS A 271 -9.03 -21.90 13.75
C HIS A 271 -10.13 -22.91 13.42
N ARG A 272 -9.94 -23.71 12.37
CA ARG A 272 -10.78 -24.86 12.07
C ARG A 272 -10.84 -25.77 13.31
N PRO A 273 -12.00 -26.41 13.59
CA PRO A 273 -12.16 -27.23 14.79
C PRO A 273 -11.19 -28.42 14.91
N ASP A 274 -10.59 -28.86 13.80
CA ASP A 274 -9.64 -29.97 13.73
C ASP A 274 -8.17 -29.57 13.94
N VAL A 275 -7.89 -28.27 14.01
CA VAL A 275 -6.56 -27.74 14.32
C VAL A 275 -6.33 -27.82 15.84
N PRO A 276 -5.25 -28.47 16.31
CA PRO A 276 -4.98 -28.59 17.74
C PRO A 276 -4.67 -27.23 18.38
N ALA A 277 -4.86 -27.13 19.70
CA ALA A 277 -4.44 -25.96 20.45
C ALA A 277 -2.91 -25.84 20.50
N MET A 278 -2.42 -24.59 20.54
CA MET A 278 -0.99 -24.29 20.63
C MET A 278 -0.37 -24.79 21.92
N THR A 279 0.80 -25.42 21.82
CA THR A 279 1.57 -25.86 22.99
C THR A 279 2.27 -24.67 23.66
N GLU A 280 2.64 -24.81 24.94
CA GLU A 280 3.42 -23.77 25.64
C GLU A 280 4.76 -23.49 24.96
N GLU A 281 5.41 -24.52 24.42
CA GLU A 281 6.66 -24.41 23.65
C GLU A 281 6.47 -23.58 22.37
N GLN A 282 5.38 -23.82 21.63
CA GLN A 282 5.05 -23.03 20.44
C GLN A 282 4.73 -21.57 20.79
N ALA A 283 3.99 -21.35 21.89
CA ALA A 283 3.68 -20.02 22.40
C ALA A 283 4.95 -19.25 22.81
N GLU A 284 5.86 -19.91 23.52
CA GLU A 284 7.15 -19.34 23.91
C GLU A 284 8.00 -19.00 22.67
N ALA A 285 8.00 -19.87 21.67
CA ALA A 285 8.79 -19.68 20.46
C ALA A 285 8.36 -18.43 19.68
N ILE A 286 7.06 -18.24 19.48
CA ILE A 286 6.53 -17.03 18.83
C ILE A 286 6.82 -15.78 19.69
N ASP A 287 6.61 -15.86 21.00
CA ASP A 287 6.88 -14.72 21.89
C ASP A 287 8.35 -14.32 21.87
N THR A 288 9.26 -15.30 21.86
CA THR A 288 10.70 -15.06 21.81
C THR A 288 11.10 -14.36 20.52
N VAL A 289 10.54 -14.76 19.36
CA VAL A 289 10.76 -14.04 18.09
C VAL A 289 10.26 -12.60 18.19
N HIS A 290 9.05 -12.40 18.69
CA HIS A 290 8.46 -11.06 18.83
C HIS A 290 9.30 -10.15 19.74
N PHE A 291 9.68 -10.61 20.93
CA PHE A 291 10.46 -9.79 21.86
C PHE A 291 11.91 -9.59 21.42
N THR A 292 12.49 -10.54 20.68
CA THR A 292 13.78 -10.34 20.01
C THR A 292 13.66 -9.28 18.90
N ALA A 293 12.55 -9.27 18.15
CA ALA A 293 12.29 -8.24 17.16
C ALA A 293 12.15 -6.85 17.80
N VAL A 294 11.43 -6.73 18.93
CA VAL A 294 11.30 -5.50 19.73
C VAL A 294 12.66 -5.00 20.21
N LYS A 295 13.53 -5.89 20.68
CA LYS A 295 14.89 -5.54 21.12
C LYS A 295 15.73 -4.91 20.01
N HIS A 296 15.57 -5.37 18.77
CA HIS A 296 16.34 -4.93 17.59
C HIS A 296 15.61 -3.94 16.69
N GLN A 297 14.49 -3.38 17.14
CA GLN A 297 13.62 -2.58 16.29
C GLN A 297 14.25 -1.24 15.88
N LEU A 298 13.97 -0.84 14.65
CA LEU A 298 14.17 0.50 14.12
C LEU A 298 12.82 1.22 14.11
N ILE A 299 12.81 2.45 14.62
CA ILE A 299 11.62 3.32 14.57
C ILE A 299 11.72 4.20 13.33
N ILE A 300 10.79 4.03 12.39
CA ILE A 300 10.76 4.79 11.14
C ILE A 300 9.77 5.95 11.28
N LYS A 301 10.32 7.18 11.34
CA LYS A 301 9.54 8.41 11.45
C LYS A 301 9.16 8.93 10.05
N LEU A 302 8.04 8.42 9.56
CA LEU A 302 7.45 8.81 8.28
C LEU A 302 6.80 10.19 8.36
N LYS A 303 6.72 10.86 7.21
CA LYS A 303 6.10 12.17 7.01
C LYS A 303 5.15 12.11 5.82
N PRO A 304 4.15 13.02 5.73
CA PRO A 304 3.36 13.15 4.53
C PRO A 304 4.26 13.33 3.30
N GLY A 305 4.01 12.55 2.26
CA GLY A 305 4.82 12.50 1.03
C GLY A 305 5.93 11.45 1.01
N ASP A 306 6.18 10.75 2.12
CA ASP A 306 7.14 9.66 2.13
C ASP A 306 6.57 8.40 1.46
N ILE A 307 7.43 7.71 0.70
CA ILE A 307 7.19 6.35 0.24
C ILE A 307 8.18 5.44 0.97
N GLU A 308 7.68 4.60 1.88
CA GLU A 308 8.46 3.55 2.54
C GLU A 308 8.42 2.29 1.68
N VAL A 309 9.57 1.68 1.41
CA VAL A 309 9.69 0.45 0.63
C VAL A 309 10.62 -0.51 1.36
N PHE A 310 10.18 -1.75 1.58
CA PHE A 310 10.99 -2.74 2.25
C PHE A 310 10.79 -4.16 1.71
N ASN A 311 11.88 -4.92 1.73
CA ASN A 311 11.91 -6.34 1.41
C ASN A 311 11.34 -7.08 2.59
N HIS A 312 10.15 -7.57 2.34
CA HIS A 312 9.31 -8.23 3.29
C HIS A 312 9.83 -9.64 3.63
N MET A 313 10.65 -10.22 2.75
CA MET A 313 11.43 -11.43 3.04
C MET A 313 12.55 -11.24 4.05
N ALA A 314 13.12 -10.04 4.12
CA ALA A 314 14.25 -9.76 4.98
C ALA A 314 13.86 -9.19 6.35
N LEU A 315 12.68 -8.57 6.45
CA LEU A 315 12.30 -7.71 7.57
C LEU A 315 10.95 -8.08 8.15
N PHE A 316 10.88 -8.04 9.48
CA PHE A 316 9.63 -8.00 10.24
C PHE A 316 9.19 -6.55 10.37
N HIS A 317 7.89 -6.32 10.34
CA HIS A 317 7.34 -4.99 10.52
C HIS A 317 6.24 -4.98 11.59
N ALA A 318 6.09 -3.84 12.25
CA ALA A 318 5.08 -3.59 13.28
C ALA A 318 4.61 -2.14 13.20
N ARG A 319 3.49 -1.86 13.87
CA ARG A 319 2.95 -0.50 13.96
C ARG A 319 2.43 -0.25 15.36
N ASN A 320 2.71 0.93 15.90
CA ASN A 320 2.06 1.34 17.14
C ASN A 320 0.56 1.61 16.94
N GLY A 321 -0.20 1.63 18.04
CA GLY A 321 -1.58 2.15 18.01
C GLY A 321 -1.57 3.62 17.61
N SER A 322 -2.62 4.07 16.93
CA SER A 322 -2.69 5.42 16.37
C SER A 322 -4.04 6.07 16.65
N LYS A 323 -4.04 7.38 16.91
CA LYS A 323 -5.26 8.18 16.90
C LYS A 323 -5.39 8.89 15.56
N ILE A 324 -6.40 8.51 14.79
CA ILE A 324 -6.63 9.01 13.43
C ILE A 324 -7.75 10.04 13.49
N GLY A 325 -7.50 11.26 12.99
CA GLY A 325 -8.51 12.30 12.89
C GLY A 325 -9.52 12.00 11.77
N SER A 326 -10.74 12.53 11.87
CA SER A 326 -11.82 12.28 10.89
C SER A 326 -11.53 12.75 9.46
N ARG A 327 -10.46 13.54 9.26
CA ARG A 327 -10.01 14.05 7.95
C ARG A 327 -8.62 13.55 7.54
N THR A 328 -7.99 12.68 8.34
CA THR A 328 -6.66 12.16 8.05
C THR A 328 -6.73 11.24 6.83
N LEU A 329 -5.89 11.50 5.82
CA LEU A 329 -5.83 10.66 4.63
C LEU A 329 -5.08 9.36 4.90
N ALA A 330 -5.76 8.25 4.61
CA ALA A 330 -5.21 6.90 4.74
C ALA A 330 -3.97 6.68 3.86
N PRO A 331 -2.86 6.13 4.38
CA PRO A 331 -1.76 5.71 3.53
C PRO A 331 -2.19 4.67 2.50
N ARG A 332 -1.48 4.63 1.39
CA ARG A 332 -1.68 3.65 0.30
C ARG A 332 -0.66 2.53 0.45
N HIS A 333 -1.14 1.29 0.38
CA HIS A 333 -0.34 0.09 0.58
C HIS A 333 -0.34 -0.75 -0.70
N ALA A 334 0.84 -1.16 -1.17
CA ALA A 334 1.00 -2.02 -2.34
C ALA A 334 2.00 -3.16 -2.06
N LEU A 335 1.67 -4.34 -2.57
CA LEU A 335 2.57 -5.48 -2.63
C LEU A 335 3.25 -5.49 -3.99
N LEU A 336 4.58 -5.63 -4.00
CA LEU A 336 5.40 -5.53 -5.21
C LEU A 336 6.34 -6.74 -5.33
N ALA A 337 6.65 -7.11 -6.57
CA ALA A 337 7.68 -8.11 -6.89
C ALA A 337 8.51 -7.67 -8.11
N ASP A 338 9.72 -8.21 -8.22
CA ASP A 338 10.66 -7.94 -9.31
C ASP A 338 11.24 -9.24 -9.87
N ASP A 339 10.98 -9.56 -11.14
CA ASP A 339 11.41 -10.83 -11.75
C ASP A 339 12.94 -11.02 -11.77
N ASN A 340 13.74 -9.95 -11.66
CA ASN A 340 15.19 -10.00 -11.80
C ASN A 340 15.90 -10.01 -10.45
N LEU A 341 15.36 -9.30 -9.47
CA LEU A 341 15.98 -9.08 -8.15
C LEU A 341 15.31 -9.87 -7.04
N ALA A 342 14.07 -10.34 -7.24
CA ALA A 342 13.35 -11.11 -6.22
C ALA A 342 14.15 -12.33 -5.78
N TRP A 343 14.07 -12.63 -4.50
CA TRP A 343 14.66 -13.85 -3.98
C TRP A 343 13.82 -15.04 -4.45
N LYS A 344 14.44 -16.21 -4.51
CA LYS A 344 13.72 -17.41 -4.93
C LYS A 344 12.60 -17.70 -3.93
N THR A 345 11.35 -17.64 -4.38
CA THR A 345 10.18 -17.99 -3.58
C THR A 345 10.30 -19.45 -3.09
N PRO A 346 10.25 -19.69 -1.77
CA PRO A 346 10.25 -21.04 -1.21
C PRO A 346 9.03 -21.85 -1.69
N GLU A 347 9.20 -23.17 -1.82
CA GLU A 347 8.16 -24.07 -2.35
C GLU A 347 6.83 -23.96 -1.59
N ALA A 348 6.89 -23.90 -0.26
CA ALA A 348 5.73 -23.75 0.62
C ALA A 348 4.93 -22.45 0.38
N LEU A 349 5.53 -21.45 -0.26
CA LEU A 349 4.86 -20.19 -0.58
C LEU A 349 4.39 -20.09 -2.02
N LEU A 350 4.80 -21.01 -2.90
CA LEU A 350 4.49 -20.87 -4.32
C LEU A 350 2.99 -20.78 -4.58
N HIS A 351 2.17 -21.49 -3.80
CA HIS A 351 0.72 -21.35 -3.88
C HIS A 351 0.27 -19.91 -3.63
N ASN A 352 0.62 -19.34 -2.47
CA ASN A 352 0.22 -17.99 -2.07
C ASN A 352 0.82 -16.91 -2.98
N HIS A 353 2.10 -17.06 -3.34
CA HIS A 353 2.77 -16.19 -4.30
C HIS A 353 2.04 -16.20 -5.65
N ASN A 354 1.60 -17.35 -6.14
CA ASN A 354 0.84 -17.44 -7.39
C ASN A 354 -0.57 -16.84 -7.27
N GLN A 355 -1.20 -16.88 -6.10
CA GLN A 355 -2.46 -16.18 -5.85
C GLN A 355 -2.30 -14.66 -5.90
N ILE A 356 -1.19 -14.15 -5.36
CA ILE A 356 -0.92 -12.71 -5.23
C ILE A 356 -0.36 -12.12 -6.53
N TYR A 357 0.67 -12.74 -7.10
CA TYR A 357 1.41 -12.21 -8.26
C TYR A 357 1.22 -13.00 -9.55
N GLY A 358 0.61 -14.18 -9.49
CA GLY A 358 0.38 -15.02 -10.65
C GLY A 358 -0.89 -14.65 -11.43
N ASN A 359 -1.35 -15.60 -12.26
CA ASN A 359 -2.61 -15.50 -13.00
C ASN A 359 -3.77 -16.07 -12.15
N SER A 360 -4.10 -15.38 -11.06
CA SER A 360 -5.19 -15.76 -10.15
C SER A 360 -6.56 -15.26 -10.62
N GLU A 361 -7.63 -15.88 -10.14
CA GLU A 361 -9.00 -15.39 -10.41
C GLU A 361 -9.19 -13.96 -9.89
N ALA A 362 -8.64 -13.66 -8.70
CA ALA A 362 -8.65 -12.31 -8.14
C ALA A 362 -8.03 -11.29 -9.12
N ARG A 363 -6.91 -11.63 -9.77
CA ARG A 363 -6.28 -10.75 -10.78
C ARG A 363 -7.09 -10.60 -12.07
N LYS A 364 -7.88 -11.61 -12.44
CA LYS A 364 -8.80 -11.53 -13.58
C LYS A 364 -10.01 -10.65 -13.28
N ILE A 365 -10.45 -10.62 -12.02
CA ILE A 365 -11.58 -9.82 -11.51
C ILE A 365 -11.15 -8.37 -11.25
N GLY A 366 -9.92 -8.15 -10.77
CA GLY A 366 -9.36 -6.86 -10.41
C GLY A 366 -9.25 -5.92 -11.61
N ARG A 367 -10.34 -5.24 -11.93
CA ARG A 367 -10.37 -4.05 -12.78
C ARG A 367 -10.96 -2.92 -11.94
N TRP A 368 -10.35 -1.74 -12.01
CA TRP A 368 -10.96 -0.50 -11.52
C TRP A 368 -12.11 -0.09 -12.43
N ASP A 369 -13.11 -0.95 -12.55
CA ASP A 369 -14.20 -0.71 -13.47
C ASP A 369 -15.53 -0.70 -12.74
N VAL A 370 -15.88 0.51 -12.32
CA VAL A 370 -17.21 0.85 -11.79
C VAL A 370 -18.31 0.48 -12.80
N GLN A 371 -17.99 0.28 -14.09
CA GLN A 371 -18.93 -0.07 -15.13
C GLN A 371 -19.08 -1.58 -15.37
N HIS A 372 -18.15 -2.45 -14.94
CA HIS A 372 -18.32 -3.91 -15.11
C HIS A 372 -19.19 -4.56 -14.03
N ASN A 373 -19.27 -3.96 -12.83
CA ASN A 373 -20.04 -4.54 -11.71
C ASN A 373 -21.42 -3.89 -11.53
N LEU A 374 -21.83 -3.01 -12.44
CA LEU A 374 -23.07 -2.24 -12.30
C LEU A 374 -24.30 -3.14 -12.21
N GLU A 375 -24.37 -4.18 -13.05
CA GLU A 375 -25.46 -5.15 -13.05
C GLU A 375 -25.47 -6.00 -11.77
N GLU A 376 -24.31 -6.36 -11.24
CA GLU A 376 -24.18 -7.10 -9.97
C GLU A 376 -24.60 -6.25 -8.77
N ILE A 377 -24.13 -5.00 -8.70
CA ILE A 377 -24.54 -4.01 -7.67
C ILE A 377 -26.05 -3.80 -7.74
N ALA A 378 -26.59 -3.66 -8.95
CA ALA A 378 -28.02 -3.54 -9.17
C ALA A 378 -28.78 -4.82 -8.79
N ALA A 379 -28.15 -5.99 -8.71
CA ALA A 379 -28.78 -7.23 -8.28
C ALA A 379 -28.71 -7.49 -6.76
N VAL A 380 -27.91 -6.76 -5.98
CA VAL A 380 -27.74 -6.99 -4.53
C VAL A 380 -29.06 -6.80 -3.77
N ASP A 381 -29.49 -7.82 -3.04
CA ASP A 381 -30.66 -7.75 -2.15
C ASP A 381 -30.45 -6.75 -1.01
N GLY A 382 -31.46 -5.92 -0.73
CA GLY A 382 -31.41 -4.88 0.30
C GLY A 382 -30.91 -3.51 -0.15
N ILE A 383 -30.52 -3.35 -1.43
CA ILE A 383 -30.24 -2.02 -2.03
C ILE A 383 -31.46 -1.56 -2.83
N ASP A 384 -32.09 -0.46 -2.43
CA ASP A 384 -33.27 0.08 -3.13
C ASP A 384 -32.95 1.16 -4.17
N VAL A 385 -31.82 1.85 -4.01
CA VAL A 385 -31.45 3.04 -4.81
C VAL A 385 -29.99 2.95 -5.24
N LEU A 386 -29.73 3.17 -6.53
CA LEU A 386 -28.38 3.48 -7.03
C LEU A 386 -28.28 5.01 -7.15
N PHE A 387 -27.38 5.63 -6.38
CA PHE A 387 -27.22 7.08 -6.34
C PHE A 387 -25.95 7.53 -7.05
N ILE A 388 -26.08 8.48 -7.98
CA ILE A 388 -24.99 8.98 -8.81
C ILE A 388 -24.51 10.34 -8.31
N GLY A 389 -23.22 10.43 -7.96
CA GLY A 389 -22.49 11.69 -7.87
C GLY A 389 -21.73 11.95 -9.19
N PRO A 390 -22.16 12.87 -10.07
CA PRO A 390 -21.51 13.08 -11.37
C PRO A 390 -20.04 13.48 -11.28
N PHE A 391 -19.64 14.19 -10.22
CA PHE A 391 -18.24 14.56 -9.99
C PHE A 391 -17.38 13.35 -9.61
N ASP A 392 -17.83 12.56 -8.64
CA ASP A 392 -17.13 11.35 -8.19
C ASP A 392 -17.08 10.29 -9.28
N LEU A 393 -18.19 10.07 -9.97
CA LEU A 393 -18.25 9.18 -11.14
C LEU A 393 -17.26 9.66 -12.20
N GLY A 394 -17.31 10.94 -12.60
CA GLY A 394 -16.39 11.51 -13.59
C GLY A 394 -14.93 11.36 -13.22
N ASN A 395 -14.57 11.59 -11.96
CA ASN A 395 -13.21 11.35 -11.46
C ASN A 395 -12.83 9.87 -11.52
N SER A 396 -13.77 8.97 -11.25
CA SER A 396 -13.54 7.52 -11.18
C SER A 396 -13.38 6.88 -12.57
N ILE A 397 -14.07 7.41 -13.59
CA ILE A 397 -14.02 6.88 -14.96
C ILE A 397 -13.13 7.73 -15.89
N GLY A 398 -12.27 8.60 -15.36
CA GLY A 398 -11.33 9.38 -16.17
C GLY A 398 -11.90 10.60 -16.92
N TYR A 399 -13.18 10.93 -16.71
CA TYR A 399 -13.87 12.06 -17.35
C TYR A 399 -14.34 13.11 -16.33
N PRO A 400 -13.43 13.83 -15.66
CA PRO A 400 -13.78 14.78 -14.61
C PRO A 400 -14.60 15.97 -15.14
N ILE A 401 -15.54 16.46 -14.33
CA ILE A 401 -16.29 17.69 -14.62
C ILE A 401 -15.39 18.89 -14.32
N LEU A 402 -14.84 19.50 -15.37
CA LEU A 402 -14.00 20.69 -15.27
C LEU A 402 -14.78 21.91 -15.78
N ASN A 403 -14.81 22.98 -14.99
CA ASN A 403 -15.51 24.23 -15.31
C ASN A 403 -17.00 24.03 -15.70
N GLY A 404 -17.66 23.04 -15.09
CA GLY A 404 -19.06 22.70 -15.39
C GLY A 404 -19.28 21.92 -16.68
N SER A 405 -18.23 21.56 -17.42
CA SER A 405 -18.34 20.75 -18.64
C SER A 405 -18.50 19.27 -18.29
N VAL A 406 -19.59 18.66 -18.75
CA VAL A 406 -19.86 17.22 -18.62
C VAL A 406 -19.57 16.54 -19.96
N LYS A 407 -18.56 15.66 -19.98
CA LYS A 407 -18.12 14.94 -21.18
C LYS A 407 -19.15 13.90 -21.66
N PRO A 408 -19.23 13.60 -22.97
CA PRO A 408 -20.16 12.61 -23.51
C PRO A 408 -20.07 11.23 -22.83
N GLU A 409 -18.88 10.80 -22.48
CA GLU A 409 -18.57 9.51 -21.85
C GLU A 409 -19.17 9.45 -20.44
N LEU A 410 -18.99 10.51 -19.65
CA LEU A 410 -19.65 10.65 -18.35
C LEU A 410 -21.18 10.66 -18.48
N LYS A 411 -21.74 11.34 -19.50
CA LYS A 411 -23.19 11.29 -19.75
C LYS A 411 -23.66 9.87 -20.11
N ALA A 412 -22.88 9.14 -20.91
CA ALA A 412 -23.19 7.76 -21.28
C ALA A 412 -23.19 6.84 -20.05
N SER A 413 -22.21 6.96 -19.15
CA SER A 413 -22.16 6.19 -17.91
C SER A 413 -23.33 6.52 -16.98
N ILE A 414 -23.69 7.80 -16.85
CA ILE A 414 -24.87 8.23 -16.08
C ILE A 414 -26.15 7.58 -16.61
N ASN A 415 -26.34 7.59 -17.94
CA ASN A 415 -27.50 6.97 -18.59
C ASN A 415 -27.51 5.45 -18.41
N ARG A 416 -26.35 4.79 -18.52
CA ARG A 416 -26.24 3.35 -18.30
C ARG A 416 -26.67 2.97 -16.88
N ILE A 417 -26.23 3.71 -15.86
CA ILE A 417 -26.63 3.46 -14.45
C ILE A 417 -28.15 3.60 -14.28
N LEU A 418 -28.75 4.63 -14.88
CA LEU A 418 -30.20 4.82 -14.87
C LEU A 418 -30.94 3.64 -15.50
N GLU A 419 -30.50 3.19 -16.67
CA GLU A 419 -31.09 2.04 -17.35
C GLU A 419 -30.94 0.74 -16.56
N THR A 420 -29.77 0.48 -15.99
CA THR A 420 -29.52 -0.74 -15.22
C THR A 420 -30.32 -0.75 -13.91
N SER A 421 -30.44 0.39 -13.24
CA SER A 421 -31.29 0.53 -12.04
C SER A 421 -32.73 0.15 -12.37
N ARG A 422 -33.27 0.69 -13.48
CA ARG A 422 -34.63 0.36 -13.95
C ARG A 422 -34.80 -1.11 -14.30
N LYS A 423 -33.83 -1.70 -15.00
CA LYS A 423 -33.86 -3.14 -15.35
C LYS A 423 -33.89 -4.02 -14.11
N ALA A 424 -33.19 -3.62 -13.05
CA ALA A 424 -33.19 -4.32 -11.76
C ALA A 424 -34.42 -4.01 -10.88
N GLY A 425 -35.36 -3.18 -11.34
CA GLY A 425 -36.51 -2.75 -10.54
C GLY A 425 -36.16 -1.78 -9.39
N LYS A 426 -34.96 -1.20 -9.41
CA LYS A 426 -34.44 -0.29 -8.39
C LYS A 426 -34.59 1.17 -8.81
N LYS A 427 -34.60 2.05 -7.83
CA LYS A 427 -34.67 3.51 -8.03
C LYS A 427 -33.31 4.06 -8.41
N CYS A 428 -33.29 5.13 -9.20
CA CYS A 428 -32.05 5.80 -9.55
C CYS A 428 -32.05 7.24 -9.04
N GLY A 429 -31.04 7.59 -8.25
CA GLY A 429 -30.84 8.93 -7.72
C GLY A 429 -29.64 9.63 -8.36
N ILE A 430 -29.67 10.97 -8.42
CA ILE A 430 -28.55 11.75 -8.95
C ILE A 430 -28.40 13.11 -8.28
N TYR A 431 -27.14 13.53 -8.12
CA TYR A 431 -26.76 14.87 -7.72
C TYR A 431 -26.84 15.86 -8.90
N SER A 432 -27.42 17.03 -8.68
CA SER A 432 -27.30 18.19 -9.57
C SER A 432 -26.81 19.43 -8.83
N ALA A 433 -26.18 20.35 -9.59
CA ALA A 433 -25.60 21.59 -9.11
C ALA A 433 -26.50 22.82 -9.34
N SER A 434 -27.65 22.65 -10.00
CA SER A 434 -28.60 23.73 -10.29
C SER A 434 -30.00 23.18 -10.57
N GLY A 435 -31.02 24.03 -10.42
CA GLY A 435 -32.39 23.68 -10.77
C GLY A 435 -32.61 23.32 -12.25
N GLU A 436 -31.84 23.93 -13.16
CA GLU A 436 -31.89 23.58 -14.59
C GLU A 436 -31.38 22.16 -14.84
N GLN A 437 -30.24 21.80 -14.22
CA GLN A 437 -29.70 20.46 -14.31
C GLN A 437 -30.61 19.44 -13.62
N ALA A 438 -31.19 19.79 -12.46
CA ALA A 438 -32.16 18.96 -11.76
C ALA A 438 -33.36 18.63 -12.65
N LYS A 439 -33.94 19.65 -13.29
CA LYS A 439 -35.05 19.49 -14.23
C LYS A 439 -34.69 18.52 -15.36
N GLY A 440 -33.51 18.67 -15.97
CA GLY A 440 -33.05 17.76 -17.01
C GLY A 440 -32.96 16.30 -16.55
N TYR A 441 -32.50 16.04 -15.32
CA TYR A 441 -32.48 14.68 -14.77
C TYR A 441 -33.87 14.14 -14.42
N ILE A 442 -34.77 14.98 -13.93
CA ILE A 442 -36.18 14.59 -13.72
C ILE A 442 -36.82 14.19 -15.05
N GLU A 443 -36.59 14.97 -16.12
CA GLU A 443 -37.10 14.67 -17.46
C GLU A 443 -36.47 13.40 -18.06
N ALA A 444 -35.20 13.11 -17.76
CA ALA A 444 -34.58 11.82 -18.09
C ALA A 444 -35.17 10.63 -17.28
N GLY A 445 -35.90 10.94 -16.21
CA GLY A 445 -36.67 10.01 -15.38
C GLY A 445 -35.87 9.39 -14.24
N PHE A 446 -34.93 10.13 -13.66
CA PHE A 446 -34.38 9.82 -12.35
C PHE A 446 -35.47 9.92 -11.27
N ASP A 447 -35.49 8.98 -10.33
CA ASP A 447 -36.50 8.91 -9.27
C ASP A 447 -36.21 9.86 -8.11
N MET A 448 -34.92 10.14 -7.85
CA MET A 448 -34.48 10.99 -6.75
C MET A 448 -33.43 12.00 -7.23
N VAL A 449 -33.78 13.27 -7.32
CA VAL A 449 -32.89 14.31 -7.85
C VAL A 449 -32.61 15.36 -6.79
N HIS A 450 -31.34 15.49 -6.41
CA HIS A 450 -30.88 16.59 -5.57
C HIS A 450 -30.76 17.86 -6.40
N VAL A 451 -31.37 18.97 -5.98
CA VAL A 451 -31.54 20.20 -6.79
C VAL A 451 -30.36 21.17 -6.70
N GLY A 452 -29.54 21.07 -5.66
CA GLY A 452 -28.34 21.88 -5.46
C GLY A 452 -27.96 21.96 -3.98
N THR A 453 -26.68 22.23 -3.71
CA THR A 453 -26.17 22.27 -2.33
C THR A 453 -26.51 23.60 -1.66
N ASP A 454 -26.81 23.51 -0.36
CA ASP A 454 -27.12 24.65 0.49
C ASP A 454 -26.04 25.73 0.43
N TYR A 455 -24.76 25.37 0.54
CA TYR A 455 -23.67 26.34 0.54
C TYR A 455 -23.53 27.05 -0.81
N MET A 456 -23.74 26.37 -1.94
CA MET A 456 -23.68 26.99 -3.27
C MET A 456 -24.86 27.94 -3.47
N MET A 457 -26.06 27.54 -3.05
CA MET A 457 -27.25 28.39 -3.10
C MET A 457 -27.08 29.64 -2.23
N LEU A 458 -26.57 29.48 -1.00
CA LEU A 458 -26.26 30.59 -0.10
C LEU A 458 -25.18 31.51 -0.67
N GLN A 459 -24.13 30.97 -1.30
CA GLN A 459 -23.09 31.76 -1.94
C GLN A 459 -23.64 32.56 -3.13
N GLN A 460 -24.49 31.95 -3.97
CA GLN A 460 -25.12 32.63 -5.10
C GLN A 460 -26.04 33.77 -4.63
N ALA A 461 -26.92 33.50 -3.65
CA ALA A 461 -27.81 34.50 -3.09
C ALA A 461 -27.03 35.66 -2.47
N THR A 462 -25.99 35.36 -1.67
CA THR A 462 -25.15 36.38 -1.04
C THR A 462 -24.40 37.22 -2.08
N ARG A 463 -23.83 36.58 -3.11
CA ARG A 463 -23.13 37.28 -4.20
C ARG A 463 -24.08 38.20 -4.99
N ALA A 464 -25.31 37.77 -5.23
CA ALA A 464 -26.31 38.58 -5.93
C ALA A 464 -26.68 39.85 -5.12
N GLU A 465 -26.93 39.70 -3.82
CA GLU A 465 -27.23 40.85 -2.94
C GLU A 465 -26.04 41.81 -2.82
N MET A 466 -24.81 41.26 -2.69
CA MET A 466 -23.60 42.09 -2.66
C MET A 466 -23.33 42.79 -4.00
N GLY A 467 -23.59 42.11 -5.12
CA GLY A 467 -23.50 42.71 -6.45
C GLY A 467 -24.49 43.87 -6.63
N THR A 468 -25.72 43.69 -6.16
CA THR A 468 -26.75 44.73 -6.14
C THR A 468 -26.33 45.92 -5.27
N ALA A 469 -25.83 45.67 -4.06
CA ALA A 469 -25.31 46.70 -3.16
C ALA A 469 -24.12 47.47 -3.76
N GLN A 470 -23.31 46.81 -4.60
CA GLN A 470 -22.20 47.41 -5.34
C GLN A 470 -22.63 48.09 -6.66
N GLY A 471 -23.92 48.10 -6.99
CA GLY A 471 -24.45 48.69 -8.22
C GLY A 471 -24.12 47.90 -9.49
N LYS A 472 -23.75 46.62 -9.36
CA LYS A 472 -23.34 45.75 -10.48
C LYS A 472 -24.50 44.99 -11.14
N ASP A 473 -25.67 44.94 -10.50
CA ASP A 473 -26.88 44.33 -11.04
C ASP A 473 -28.11 45.20 -10.76
N LEU A 474 -28.86 45.54 -11.82
CA LEU A 474 -30.09 46.34 -11.79
C LEU A 474 -31.29 45.47 -12.24
N ALA A 475 -31.51 44.33 -11.57
CA ALA A 475 -32.74 43.55 -11.76
C ALA A 475 -33.68 43.78 -10.57
N LYS A 476 -34.95 44.08 -10.89
CA LYS A 476 -35.99 44.60 -9.98
C LYS A 476 -36.22 43.73 -8.74
N ARG A 477 -36.24 44.39 -7.57
CA ARG A 477 -36.89 43.93 -6.35
C ARG A 477 -38.40 43.70 -6.57
N VAL A 478 -38.91 42.62 -6.00
CA VAL A 478 -40.28 42.57 -5.46
C VAL A 478 -40.13 42.24 -3.98
N GLY A 479 -40.75 43.04 -3.13
CA GLY A 479 -40.48 43.16 -1.70
C GLY A 479 -40.92 41.98 -0.83
N TYR A 480 -40.72 42.19 0.48
CA TYR A 480 -41.04 41.31 1.61
C TYR A 480 -42.38 40.58 1.52
#